data_AF-A4NW96-F1
#
_entry.id   AF-A4NW96-F1
#
_cell.length_a   1.000
_cell.length_b   1.000
_cell.length_c   1.000
_cell.angle_alpha   90.00
_cell.angle_beta   90.00
_cell.angle_gamma   90.00
#
_symmetry.space_group_name_H-M   'P 1'
#
loop_
_entity.id
_entity.type
_entity.pdbx_description
1 polymer ?
#
loop_
_entity_poly.entity_id
_entity_poly.type
_entity_poly.pdbx_seq_one_letter_code
_entity_poly.pdbx_strand_id
1 'polypeptide(L)'
;MPFTLLLTENWQISLNSTGIAGLLYLAIGCSWLAYWLWNKGLNSVDANISGVLVALEPLFGILFAVSLLGETLSFSAALGITIIMLATLGSTLLPKLLKNRYNMPPKFWIYHHCEKN
;
A
#
# COMPACT_ATOMS: atom_id res chain seq x y z
N MET A 1 22.53 -13.67 6.10
CA MET A 1 22.18 -15.09 5.94
C MET A 1 22.97 -16.08 6.84
N PRO A 2 23.39 -15.77 8.10
CA PRO A 2 23.92 -16.83 9.00
C PRO A 2 22.88 -17.45 9.95
N PHE A 3 21.86 -16.68 10.39
CA PHE A 3 20.87 -17.18 11.37
C PHE A 3 19.76 -18.06 10.76
N THR A 4 19.46 -17.89 9.47
CA THR A 4 18.41 -18.65 8.78
C THR A 4 18.72 -20.14 8.64
N LEU A 5 20.02 -20.50 8.58
CA LEU A 5 20.47 -21.88 8.53
C LEU A 5 20.38 -22.59 9.88
N LEU A 6 20.39 -21.84 11.00
CA LEU A 6 20.36 -22.42 12.35
C LEU A 6 18.94 -22.79 12.83
N LEU A 7 17.90 -22.22 12.22
CA LEU A 7 16.48 -22.42 12.59
C LEU A 7 15.68 -23.20 11.53
N THR A 8 16.36 -23.67 10.49
CA THR A 8 15.75 -24.46 9.41
C THR A 8 15.87 -25.93 9.77
N GLU A 9 14.92 -26.42 10.56
CA GLU A 9 14.88 -27.84 11.00
C GLU A 9 14.23 -28.77 9.97
N ASN A 10 13.46 -28.27 8.99
CA ASN A 10 12.85 -29.12 7.95
C ASN A 10 12.56 -28.35 6.65
N TRP A 11 13.30 -28.67 5.57
CA TRP A 11 13.01 -28.29 4.18
C TRP A 11 11.97 -29.23 3.53
N GLN A 12 10.94 -29.62 4.28
CA GLN A 12 9.86 -30.46 3.75
C GLN A 12 8.80 -29.54 3.11
N ILE A 13 9.09 -28.99 1.93
CA ILE A 13 8.05 -28.39 1.10
C ILE A 13 7.24 -29.53 0.49
N SER A 14 6.20 -29.94 1.21
CA SER A 14 5.11 -30.72 0.62
C SER A 14 4.36 -29.81 -0.36
N LEU A 15 4.91 -29.68 -1.57
CA LEU A 15 4.27 -28.99 -2.70
C LEU A 15 2.99 -29.74 -3.06
N ASN A 16 1.93 -29.45 -2.31
CA ASN A 16 0.61 -29.95 -2.59
C ASN A 16 0.07 -29.23 -3.83
N SER A 17 -0.62 -29.96 -4.70
CA SER A 17 -1.29 -29.41 -5.89
C SER A 17 -2.13 -28.17 -5.57
N THR A 18 -2.80 -28.16 -4.41
CA THR A 18 -3.56 -27.02 -3.89
C THR A 18 -2.69 -25.78 -3.63
N GLY A 19 -1.47 -25.96 -3.11
CA GLY A 19 -0.55 -24.84 -2.84
C GLY A 19 -0.03 -24.21 -4.14
N ILE A 20 0.29 -25.04 -5.13
CA ILE A 20 0.69 -24.56 -6.46
C ILE A 20 -0.46 -23.83 -7.15
N ALA A 21 -1.69 -24.37 -7.07
CA ALA A 21 -2.88 -23.71 -7.60
C ALA A 21 -3.15 -22.36 -6.93
N GLY A 22 -3.00 -22.27 -5.60
CA GLY A 22 -3.12 -21.02 -4.85
C GLY A 22 -2.06 -19.99 -5.25
N LEU A 23 -0.80 -20.41 -5.43
CA LEU A 23 0.27 -19.54 -5.90
C LEU A 23 0.00 -19.01 -7.31
N LEU A 24 -0.47 -19.86 -8.22
CA LEU A 24 -0.85 -19.43 -9.58
C LEU A 24 -2.02 -18.44 -9.54
N TYR A 25 -3.02 -18.69 -8.70
CA TYR A 25 -4.15 -17.78 -8.53
C TYR A 25 -3.70 -16.40 -8.03
N LEU A 26 -2.84 -16.34 -7.02
CA LEU A 26 -2.30 -15.08 -6.50
C LEU A 26 -1.42 -14.38 -7.55
N ALA A 27 -0.56 -15.11 -8.23
CA ALA A 27 0.34 -14.53 -9.23
C ALA A 27 -0.41 -13.94 -10.44
N ILE A 28 -1.39 -14.66 -10.97
CA ILE A 28 -2.12 -14.23 -12.17
C ILE A 28 -3.23 -13.24 -11.79
N GLY A 29 -4.07 -13.58 -10.81
CA GLY A 29 -5.20 -12.76 -10.41
C GLY A 29 -4.79 -11.53 -9.60
N CYS A 30 -4.05 -11.73 -8.50
CA CYS A 30 -3.73 -10.64 -7.60
C CYS A 30 -2.59 -9.77 -8.12
N SER A 31 -1.59 -10.33 -8.80
CA SER A 31 -0.48 -9.52 -9.33
C SER A 31 -0.77 -9.06 -10.76
N TRP A 32 -0.77 -9.95 -11.75
CA TRP A 32 -0.81 -9.54 -13.16
C TRP A 32 -2.07 -8.73 -13.49
N LEU A 33 -3.25 -9.26 -13.16
CA LEU A 33 -4.52 -8.61 -13.49
C LEU A 33 -4.70 -7.30 -12.71
N ALA A 34 -4.42 -7.28 -11.40
CA ALA A 34 -4.56 -6.07 -10.60
C ALA A 34 -3.61 -4.96 -11.06
N TYR A 35 -2.34 -5.27 -11.36
CA TYR A 35 -1.40 -4.29 -11.89
C TYR A 35 -1.84 -3.77 -13.28
N TRP A 36 -2.39 -4.64 -14.12
CA TRP A 36 -2.89 -4.21 -15.43
C TRP A 36 -4.09 -3.26 -15.30
N LEU A 37 -5.06 -3.57 -14.42
CA LEU A 37 -6.18 -2.68 -14.14
C LEU A 37 -5.71 -1.35 -13.51
N TRP A 38 -4.77 -1.42 -12.57
CA TRP A 38 -4.20 -0.24 -11.91
C TRP A 38 -3.53 0.69 -12.91
N ASN A 39 -2.66 0.15 -13.77
CA ASN A 39 -1.99 0.92 -14.81
C ASN A 39 -2.98 1.51 -15.82
N LYS A 40 -4.01 0.77 -16.23
CA LYS A 40 -5.03 1.26 -17.16
C LYS A 40 -5.91 2.34 -16.53
N GLY A 41 -6.28 2.16 -15.27
CA GLY A 41 -7.05 3.10 -14.47
C GLY A 41 -6.30 4.42 -14.30
N LEU A 42 -5.05 4.35 -13.81
CA LEU A 42 -4.19 5.52 -13.61
C LEU A 42 -3.94 6.32 -14.90
N ASN A 43 -3.83 5.65 -16.05
CA ASN A 43 -3.61 6.32 -17.34
C ASN A 43 -4.86 7.07 -17.84
N SER A 44 -6.04 6.75 -17.28
CA SER A 44 -7.33 7.31 -17.67
C SER A 44 -7.89 8.35 -16.68
N VAL A 45 -7.27 8.51 -15.49
CA VAL A 45 -7.73 9.45 -14.45
C VAL A 45 -6.65 10.46 -14.07
N ASP A 46 -7.07 11.70 -13.81
CA ASP A 46 -6.19 12.78 -13.37
C ASP A 46 -5.49 12.47 -12.04
N ALA A 47 -4.31 13.08 -11.84
CA ALA A 47 -3.46 12.91 -10.65
C ALA A 47 -4.17 13.16 -9.30
N ASN A 48 -5.28 13.89 -9.31
CA ASN A 48 -6.09 14.13 -8.12
C ASN A 48 -6.91 12.88 -7.71
N ILE A 49 -7.45 12.15 -8.69
CA ILE A 49 -8.27 10.95 -8.43
C ILE A 49 -7.38 9.77 -8.05
N SER A 50 -6.20 9.64 -8.67
CA SER A 50 -5.24 8.60 -8.30
C SER A 50 -4.79 8.71 -6.84
N GLY A 51 -4.54 9.92 -6.34
CA GLY A 51 -4.21 10.15 -4.93
C GLY A 51 -5.34 9.77 -3.97
N VAL A 52 -6.59 9.95 -4.39
CA VAL A 52 -7.77 9.51 -3.60
C VAL A 52 -7.85 7.98 -3.58
N LEU A 53 -7.66 7.31 -4.73
CA LEU A 53 -7.68 5.84 -4.80
C LEU A 53 -6.61 5.19 -3.91
N VAL A 54 -5.38 5.73 -3.90
CA VAL A 54 -4.31 5.26 -3.00
C VAL A 54 -4.68 5.49 -1.53
N ALA A 55 -5.36 6.58 -1.19
CA ALA A 55 -5.84 6.80 0.17
C ALA A 55 -6.97 5.83 0.57
N LEU A 56 -7.71 5.27 -0.39
CA LEU A 56 -8.77 4.29 -0.14
C LEU A 56 -8.27 2.85 0.01
N GLU A 57 -7.09 2.51 -0.51
CA GLU A 57 -6.48 1.18 -0.36
C GLU A 57 -6.49 0.66 1.11
N PRO A 58 -5.99 1.41 2.11
CA PRO A 58 -6.04 0.97 3.51
C PRO A 58 -7.45 0.90 4.10
N LEU A 59 -8.41 1.71 3.61
CA LEU A 59 -9.81 1.65 4.03
C LEU A 59 -10.45 0.32 3.62
N PHE A 60 -10.25 -0.10 2.37
CA PHE A 60 -10.73 -1.40 1.90
C PHE A 60 -10.01 -2.56 2.61
N GLY A 61 -8.70 -2.42 2.88
CA GLY A 61 -7.96 -3.41 3.65
C GLY A 61 -8.56 -3.66 5.04
N ILE A 62 -8.90 -2.58 5.77
CA ILE A 62 -9.56 -2.69 7.08
C ILE A 62 -10.98 -3.26 6.94
N LEU A 63 -11.74 -2.82 5.93
CA LEU A 63 -13.10 -3.33 5.67
C LEU A 63 -13.11 -4.84 5.45
N PHE A 64 -12.20 -5.34 4.58
CA PHE A 64 -12.06 -6.77 4.34
C PHE A 64 -11.51 -7.51 5.55
N ALA A 65 -10.58 -6.92 6.31
CA ALA A 65 -10.10 -7.53 7.55
C ALA A 65 -11.24 -7.74 8.57
N VAL A 66 -12.12 -6.76 8.76
CA VAL A 66 -13.28 -6.90 9.67
C VAL A 66 -14.31 -7.89 9.10
N SER A 67 -14.57 -7.85 7.80
CA SER A 67 -15.60 -8.68 7.17
C SER A 67 -15.21 -10.15 6.98
N LEU A 68 -13.96 -10.46 6.63
CA LEU A 68 -13.50 -11.85 6.45
C LEU A 68 -13.17 -12.52 7.76
N LEU A 69 -12.61 -11.78 8.74
CA LEU A 69 -12.07 -12.41 9.93
C LEU A 69 -13.18 -12.94 10.86
N GLY A 70 -14.37 -12.32 10.86
CA GLY A 70 -15.63 -12.90 11.36
C GLY A 70 -15.69 -13.32 12.84
N GLU A 71 -14.56 -13.36 13.55
CA GLU A 71 -14.40 -13.73 14.95
C GLU A 71 -14.22 -12.48 15.81
N THR A 72 -14.59 -12.57 17.09
CA THR A 72 -14.44 -11.49 18.07
C THR A 72 -13.01 -10.99 18.05
N LEU A 73 -12.79 -9.80 17.48
CA LEU A 73 -11.50 -9.16 17.30
C LEU A 73 -10.64 -9.34 18.55
N SER A 74 -9.66 -10.24 18.48
CA SER A 74 -8.69 -10.40 19.57
C SER A 74 -8.02 -9.05 19.81
N PHE A 75 -7.67 -8.75 21.06
CA PHE A 75 -7.10 -7.47 21.47
C PHE A 75 -5.89 -7.07 20.62
N SER A 76 -5.12 -8.06 20.15
CA SER A 76 -3.99 -7.87 19.24
C SER A 76 -4.39 -7.37 17.84
N ALA A 77 -5.51 -7.85 17.29
CA ALA A 77 -6.00 -7.37 15.99
C ALA A 77 -6.54 -5.94 16.09
N ALA A 78 -7.22 -5.61 17.19
CA ALA A 78 -7.67 -4.24 17.46
C ALA A 78 -6.49 -3.26 17.56
N LEU A 79 -5.40 -3.64 18.25
CA LEU A 79 -4.18 -2.82 18.30
C LEU A 79 -3.52 -2.67 16.92
N GLY A 80 -3.49 -3.74 16.10
CA GLY A 80 -3.00 -3.65 14.73
C GLY A 80 -3.79 -2.64 13.89
N ILE A 81 -5.12 -2.69 13.98
CA ILE A 81 -6.00 -1.77 13.25
C ILE A 81 -5.80 -0.32 13.69
N THR A 82 -5.70 -0.05 15.00
CA THR A 82 -5.52 1.33 15.50
C THR A 82 -4.18 1.93 15.08
N ILE A 83 -3.10 1.13 15.11
CA ILE A 83 -1.77 1.57 14.67
C ILE A 83 -1.77 1.88 13.18
N ILE A 84 -2.34 0.99 12.35
CA ILE A 84 -2.42 1.21 10.89
C ILE A 84 -3.26 2.44 10.59
N MET A 85 -4.41 2.60 11.25
CA MET A 85 -5.29 3.75 11.05
C MET A 85 -4.60 5.07 11.41
N LEU A 86 -3.87 5.12 12.54
CA LEU A 86 -3.07 6.29 12.93
C LEU A 86 -1.95 6.60 11.94
N ALA A 87 -1.24 5.57 11.46
CA ALA A 87 -0.17 5.73 10.49
C ALA A 87 -0.71 6.24 9.15
N THR A 88 -1.77 5.64 8.61
CA THR A 88 -2.40 6.04 7.35
C THR A 88 -2.97 7.46 7.44
N LEU A 89 -3.72 7.77 8.50
CA LEU A 89 -4.27 9.11 8.72
C LEU A 89 -3.15 10.15 8.88
N GLY A 90 -2.08 9.81 9.62
CA GLY A 90 -0.88 10.62 9.72
C GLY A 90 -0.28 10.90 8.34
N SER A 91 0.03 9.88 7.55
CA SER A 91 0.63 10.02 6.23
C SER A 91 -0.24 10.74 5.20
N THR A 92 -1.57 10.72 5.34
CA THR A 92 -2.49 11.40 4.41
C THR A 92 -2.87 12.82 4.85
N LEU A 93 -3.00 13.08 6.16
CA LEU A 93 -3.33 14.40 6.70
C LEU A 93 -2.08 15.29 6.88
N LEU A 94 -0.93 14.71 7.21
CA LEU A 94 0.33 15.45 7.36
C LEU A 94 0.73 16.24 6.10
N PRO A 95 0.69 15.69 4.87
CA PRO A 95 0.97 16.47 3.67
C PRO A 95 -0.09 17.53 3.40
N LYS A 96 -1.37 17.32 3.78
CA LYS A 96 -2.43 18.33 3.64
C LYS A 96 -2.25 19.50 4.62
N LEU A 97 -1.91 19.21 5.88
CA LEU A 97 -1.66 20.22 6.91
C LEU A 97 -0.35 20.98 6.66
N LEU A 98 0.69 20.30 6.18
CA LEU A 98 1.95 20.93 5.80
C LEU A 98 1.82 21.72 4.49
N LYS A 99 0.98 21.30 3.53
CA LYS A 99 0.68 22.09 2.32
C LYS A 99 0.02 23.43 2.65
N ASN A 100 -0.76 23.52 3.73
CA ASN A 100 -1.29 24.80 4.23
C ASN A 100 -0.20 25.71 4.84
N ARG A 101 0.97 25.15 5.23
CA ARG A 101 2.13 25.89 5.77
C ARG A 101 3.24 26.13 4.73
N TYR A 102 3.32 25.31 3.69
CA TYR A 102 4.22 25.42 2.53
C TYR A 102 3.46 25.92 1.29
N ASN A 103 2.88 27.12 1.38
CA ASN A 103 2.54 27.90 0.18
C ASN A 103 3.86 28.47 -0.40
N MET A 104 4.73 27.61 -0.91
CA MET A 104 5.92 28.02 -1.65
C MET A 104 5.44 28.71 -2.94
N PRO A 105 5.73 30.01 -3.15
CA PRO A 105 5.42 30.65 -4.41
C PRO A 105 6.24 29.97 -5.53
N PRO A 106 5.68 29.75 -6.73
CA PRO A 106 6.35 29.10 -7.87
C PRO A 106 7.54 29.89 -8.45
N LYS A 107 8.07 30.90 -7.74
CA LYS A 107 9.04 31.86 -8.28
C LYS A 107 10.51 31.46 -8.08
N PHE A 108 10.82 30.45 -7.27
CA PHE A 108 12.22 30.08 -7.02
C PHE A 108 12.88 29.33 -8.20
N TRP A 109 12.10 28.61 -9.01
CA TRP A 109 12.61 27.86 -10.17
C TRP A 109 12.89 28.73 -11.40
N ILE A 110 12.27 29.90 -11.53
CA ILE A 110 12.41 30.76 -12.71
C ILE A 110 13.68 31.61 -12.65
N TYR A 111 14.08 32.07 -11.46
CA TYR A 111 15.28 32.93 -11.33
C TYR A 111 16.59 32.19 -11.58
N HIS A 112 16.71 30.94 -11.13
CA HIS A 112 17.96 30.19 -11.28
C HIS A 112 18.25 29.73 -12.72
N HIS A 113 17.24 29.77 -13.61
CA HIS A 113 17.39 29.46 -15.02
C HIS A 113 17.63 30.70 -15.89
N CYS A 114 17.36 31.90 -15.39
CA CYS A 114 17.52 33.16 -16.12
C CYS A 114 18.92 33.78 -15.97
N GLU A 115 19.72 33.37 -14.98
CA GLU A 115 21.08 33.90 -14.77
C GLU A 115 22.16 33.16 -15.57
N LYS A 116 21.76 32.20 -16.42
CA LYS A 116 22.69 31.40 -17.24
C LYS A 116 22.54 31.59 -18.74
N ASN A 117 21.80 32.61 -19.19
CA ASN A 117 21.68 32.98 -20.60
C ASN A 117 21.76 34.50 -20.75
#